data_AF-I4BH37-F1
#
_entry.id   AF-I4BH37-F1
#
_cell.length_a   1.000
_cell.length_b   1.000
_cell.length_c   1.000
_cell.angle_alpha   90.00
_cell.angle_beta   90.00
_cell.angle_gamma   90.00
#
_symmetry.space_group_name_H-M   'P 1'
#
loop_
_entity.id
_entity.type
_entity.pdbx_description
1 polymer ?
#
loop_
_entity_poly.entity_id
_entity_poly.type
_entity_poly.pdbx_seq_one_letter_code
_entity_poly.pdbx_strand_id
1 'polypeptide(L)'
;MRPVRALSRGTTLIAGLCGYGVSMAMMVRAGLGLDPWDVFHQGLSLLTGMTIGTASALVGVAVLVAWIPLRNRPGVGTVANVAVIAITVDLALAVIPAPASLPARAAMLVAAVVLNAVSTVLYIGAGLGPGPRDGLMTGLVIRTGGSVRLVRTVIEVTVLAVGWLLGGTVGVGTVVYAFGIGPLVGLFVRLIPDRLVAVSGWAGVRPVRITADDGKSEQPTHTGIAGS
;
A
#
# COMPACT_ATOMS: atom_id res chain seq x y z
N MET A 1 25.97 -4.36 -2.60
CA MET A 1 24.83 -3.73 -3.32
C MET A 1 25.31 -2.41 -3.91
N ARG A 2 25.05 -2.09 -5.19
CA ARG A 2 25.49 -0.81 -5.79
C ARG A 2 24.69 0.36 -5.19
N PRO A 3 25.32 1.42 -4.66
CA PRO A 3 24.66 2.51 -3.91
C PRO A 3 23.55 3.24 -4.70
N VAL A 4 23.69 3.30 -6.03
CA VAL A 4 22.68 3.89 -6.95
C VAL A 4 21.32 3.17 -6.87
N ARG A 5 21.30 1.85 -6.63
CA ARG A 5 20.05 1.06 -6.50
C ARG A 5 19.40 1.20 -5.12
N ALA A 6 20.15 1.60 -4.09
CA ALA A 6 19.60 1.85 -2.75
C ALA A 6 18.93 3.23 -2.68
N LEU A 7 19.59 4.24 -3.26
CA LEU A 7 19.03 5.60 -3.36
C LEU A 7 17.73 5.62 -4.17
N SER A 8 17.66 4.88 -5.28
CA SER A 8 16.43 4.81 -6.08
C SER A 8 15.25 4.20 -5.30
N ARG A 9 15.49 3.19 -4.47
CA ARG A 9 14.44 2.53 -3.65
C ARG A 9 13.97 3.42 -2.50
N GLY A 10 14.89 4.13 -1.85
CA GLY A 10 14.55 5.11 -0.81
C GLY A 10 13.68 6.23 -1.36
N THR A 11 14.04 6.79 -2.51
CA THR A 11 13.23 7.83 -3.18
C THR A 11 11.87 7.31 -3.59
N THR A 12 11.78 6.11 -4.19
CA THR A 12 10.48 5.48 -4.52
C THR A 12 9.62 5.30 -3.27
N LEU A 13 10.21 4.83 -2.16
CA LEU A 13 9.50 4.67 -0.89
C LEU A 13 8.91 6.00 -0.42
N ILE A 14 9.75 7.03 -0.27
CA ILE A 14 9.29 8.33 0.24
C ILE A 14 8.25 8.95 -0.69
N ALA A 15 8.46 8.91 -2.02
CA ALA A 15 7.49 9.41 -2.98
C ALA A 15 6.14 8.68 -2.87
N GLY A 16 6.16 7.35 -2.74
CA GLY A 16 4.95 6.55 -2.52
C GLY A 16 4.25 6.87 -1.21
N LEU A 17 5.00 7.03 -0.11
CA LEU A 17 4.42 7.34 1.20
C LEU A 17 3.83 8.76 1.25
N CYS A 18 4.52 9.75 0.68
CA CYS A 18 3.99 11.11 0.57
C CYS A 18 2.72 11.16 -0.30
N GLY A 19 2.74 10.47 -1.45
CA GLY A 19 1.56 10.36 -2.31
C GLY A 19 0.38 9.68 -1.61
N TYR A 20 0.66 8.69 -0.75
CA TYR A 20 -0.37 8.04 0.05
C TYR A 20 -1.01 9.02 1.05
N GLY A 21 -0.22 9.76 1.83
CA GLY A 21 -0.74 10.78 2.76
C GLY A 21 -1.52 11.89 2.05
N VAL A 22 -1.04 12.35 0.89
CA VAL A 22 -1.79 13.32 0.05
C VAL A 22 -3.12 12.74 -0.43
N SER A 23 -3.14 11.48 -0.88
CA SER A 23 -4.38 10.83 -1.32
C SER A 23 -5.41 10.72 -0.18
N MET A 24 -4.96 10.39 1.04
CA MET A 24 -5.79 10.36 2.24
C MET A 24 -6.42 11.73 2.51
N ALA A 25 -5.61 12.81 2.49
CA ALA A 25 -6.10 14.17 2.65
C ALA A 25 -7.12 14.56 1.57
N MET A 26 -6.89 14.18 0.32
CA MET A 26 -7.83 14.43 -0.78
C MET A 26 -9.16 13.69 -0.58
N MET A 27 -9.15 12.44 -0.11
CA MET A 27 -10.39 11.72 0.20
C MET A 27 -11.17 12.40 1.33
N VAL A 28 -10.47 12.83 2.38
CA VAL A 28 -11.06 13.61 3.50
C VAL A 28 -11.67 14.91 3.01
N ARG A 29 -10.96 15.67 2.18
CA ARG A 29 -11.46 16.95 1.61
C ARG A 29 -12.60 16.75 0.63
N ALA A 30 -12.60 15.66 -0.15
CA ALA A 30 -13.73 15.31 -0.99
C ALA A 30 -14.98 15.01 -0.16
N GLY A 31 -14.84 14.41 1.03
CA GLY A 31 -15.94 14.21 1.98
C GLY A 31 -17.08 13.34 1.43
N LEU A 32 -16.80 12.47 0.47
CA LEU A 32 -17.77 11.58 -0.18
C LEU A 32 -17.69 10.14 0.37
N GLY A 33 -16.82 9.90 1.36
CA GLY A 33 -16.50 8.58 1.92
C GLY A 33 -15.00 8.31 1.86
N LEU A 34 -14.51 7.53 2.82
CA LEU A 34 -13.09 7.18 2.98
C LEU A 34 -12.86 5.69 2.78
N ASP A 35 -11.59 5.26 2.67
CA ASP A 35 -11.26 3.84 2.77
C ASP A 35 -11.42 3.33 4.22
N PRO A 36 -11.54 2.01 4.45
CA PRO A 36 -11.80 1.45 5.77
C PRO A 36 -10.92 1.97 6.91
N TRP A 37 -9.63 2.15 6.65
CA TRP A 37 -8.70 2.60 7.69
C TRP A 37 -8.79 4.09 7.91
N ASP A 38 -9.01 4.89 6.86
CA ASP A 38 -9.20 6.33 7.00
C ASP A 38 -10.55 6.67 7.66
N VAL A 39 -11.60 5.84 7.46
CA VAL A 39 -12.82 5.92 8.27
C VAL A 39 -12.49 5.76 9.76
N PHE A 40 -11.63 4.80 10.11
CA PHE A 40 -11.20 4.58 11.49
C PHE A 40 -10.33 5.72 12.03
N HIS A 41 -9.33 6.17 11.28
CA HIS A 41 -8.48 7.29 11.67
C HIS A 41 -9.29 8.57 11.86
N GLN A 42 -10.23 8.86 10.95
CA GLN A 42 -11.12 10.00 11.06
C GLN A 42 -12.06 9.86 12.27
N GLY A 43 -12.65 8.69 12.50
CA GLY A 43 -13.47 8.44 13.69
C GLY A 43 -12.70 8.67 14.99
N LEU A 44 -11.45 8.22 15.07
CA LEU A 44 -10.60 8.46 16.25
C LEU A 44 -10.26 9.94 16.41
N SER A 45 -9.98 10.63 15.30
CA SER A 45 -9.75 12.09 15.28
C SER A 45 -10.97 12.86 15.80
N LEU A 46 -12.17 12.49 15.36
CA LEU A 46 -13.42 13.10 15.83
C LEU A 46 -13.70 12.82 17.31
N LEU A 47 -13.42 11.60 17.78
CA LEU A 47 -13.65 11.20 19.17
C LEU A 47 -12.71 11.91 20.16
N THR A 48 -11.45 12.12 19.77
CA THR A 48 -10.38 12.54 20.69
C THR A 48 -9.89 13.96 20.47
N GLY A 49 -10.23 14.59 19.33
CA GLY A 49 -9.74 15.91 18.94
C GLY A 49 -8.32 15.93 18.36
N MET A 50 -7.65 14.77 18.22
CA MET A 50 -6.33 14.71 17.58
C MET A 50 -6.41 14.86 16.06
N THR A 51 -5.29 15.15 15.40
CA THR A 51 -5.23 15.20 13.94
C THR A 51 -5.36 13.80 13.31
N ILE A 52 -5.77 13.74 12.04
CA ILE A 52 -5.86 12.47 11.30
C ILE A 52 -4.48 11.81 11.18
N GLY A 53 -3.42 12.60 10.98
CA GLY A 53 -2.04 12.12 10.98
C GLY A 53 -1.65 11.48 12.31
N THR A 54 -1.97 12.11 13.44
CA THR A 54 -1.71 11.56 14.77
C THR A 54 -2.49 10.26 15.00
N ALA A 55 -3.77 10.23 14.63
CA ALA A 55 -4.59 9.02 14.71
C ALA A 55 -3.99 7.87 13.89
N SER A 56 -3.57 8.15 12.65
CA SER A 56 -2.90 7.18 11.78
C SER A 56 -1.58 6.67 12.38
N ALA A 57 -0.77 7.55 12.97
CA ALA A 57 0.47 7.18 13.62
C ALA A 57 0.24 6.24 14.82
N LEU A 58 -0.71 6.57 15.69
CA LEU A 58 -1.04 5.77 16.87
C LEU A 58 -1.58 4.39 16.49
N VAL A 59 -2.47 4.33 15.50
CA VAL A 59 -2.99 3.05 14.97
C VAL A 59 -1.85 2.25 14.35
N GLY A 60 -0.96 2.88 13.57
CA GLY A 60 0.23 2.26 13.02
C GLY A 60 1.10 1.62 14.10
N VAL A 61 1.41 2.36 15.18
CA VAL A 61 2.16 1.84 16.32
C VAL A 61 1.44 0.69 17.01
N ALA A 62 0.12 0.81 17.25
CA ALA A 62 -0.68 -0.25 17.87
C ALA A 62 -0.65 -1.54 17.04
N VAL A 63 -0.74 -1.42 15.70
CA VAL A 63 -0.62 -2.56 14.79
C VAL A 63 0.79 -3.17 14.84
N LEU A 64 1.84 -2.37 14.95
CA LEU A 64 3.21 -2.87 15.12
C LEU A 64 3.42 -3.60 16.46
N VAL A 65 2.76 -3.14 17.54
CA VAL A 65 2.74 -3.88 18.81
C VAL A 65 2.02 -5.22 18.62
N ALA A 66 0.92 -5.26 17.87
CA ALA A 66 0.22 -6.50 17.54
C ALA A 66 1.05 -7.47 16.67
N TRP A 67 2.16 -7.02 16.07
CA TRP A 67 3.09 -7.91 15.36
C TRP A 67 4.01 -8.72 16.30
N ILE A 68 4.21 -8.29 17.55
CA ILE A 68 5.03 -9.02 18.52
C ILE A 68 4.61 -10.49 18.64
N PRO A 69 3.32 -10.83 18.86
CA PRO A 69 2.89 -12.23 18.87
C PRO A 69 2.98 -12.89 17.50
N LEU A 70 2.95 -12.14 16.40
CA LEU A 70 3.08 -12.64 15.02
C LEU A 70 4.53 -12.91 14.62
N ARG A 71 5.51 -12.48 15.42
CA ARG A 71 6.97 -12.59 15.15
C ARG A 71 7.40 -11.94 13.83
N ASN A 72 6.64 -10.95 13.35
CA ASN A 72 6.99 -10.16 12.17
C ASN A 72 8.01 -9.08 12.55
N ARG A 73 9.12 -8.97 11.79
CA ARG A 73 10.13 -7.94 12.02
C ARG A 73 9.85 -6.70 11.16
N PRO A 74 9.65 -5.51 11.74
CA PRO A 74 9.45 -4.29 10.98
C PRO A 74 10.73 -3.93 10.21
N GLY A 75 10.56 -3.49 8.96
CA GLY A 75 11.64 -2.93 8.15
C GLY A 75 11.72 -1.40 8.28
N VAL A 76 12.76 -0.79 7.70
CA VAL A 76 12.87 0.68 7.65
C VAL A 76 11.66 1.30 6.94
N GLY A 77 11.14 0.65 5.89
CA GLY A 77 9.94 1.06 5.19
C GLY A 77 8.68 1.05 6.06
N THR A 78 8.61 0.16 7.05
CA THR A 78 7.49 0.07 7.98
C THR A 78 7.44 1.27 8.93
N VAL A 79 8.58 1.66 9.49
CA VAL A 79 8.67 2.85 10.36
C VAL A 79 8.46 4.13 9.55
N ALA A 80 9.08 4.20 8.36
CA ALA A 80 8.88 5.33 7.45
C ALA A 80 7.41 5.46 7.04
N ASN A 81 6.69 4.36 6.81
CA ASN A 81 5.28 4.39 6.45
C ASN A 81 4.45 5.11 7.52
N VAL A 82 4.60 4.73 8.79
CA VAL A 82 3.91 5.37 9.91
C VAL A 82 4.22 6.86 9.98
N ALA A 83 5.51 7.23 9.99
CA ALA A 83 5.93 8.60 10.18
C ALA A 83 5.59 9.52 9.00
N VAL A 84 5.90 9.09 7.78
CA VAL A 84 5.75 9.92 6.58
C VAL A 84 4.27 10.11 6.24
N ILE A 85 3.44 9.06 6.31
CA ILE A 85 2.00 9.19 6.04
C ILE A 85 1.35 10.13 7.05
N ALA A 86 1.65 9.95 8.36
CA ALA A 86 1.11 10.80 9.42
C ALA A 86 1.44 12.29 9.20
N ILE A 87 2.69 12.60 8.86
CA ILE A 87 3.10 13.98 8.58
C ILE A 87 2.45 14.50 7.30
N THR A 88 2.48 13.72 6.23
CA THR A 88 2.02 14.21 4.92
C THR A 88 0.51 14.37 4.82
N VAL A 89 -0.30 13.56 5.51
CA VAL A 89 -1.75 13.78 5.54
C VAL A 89 -2.08 15.11 6.22
N ASP A 90 -1.46 15.43 7.36
CA ASP A 90 -1.75 16.67 8.09
C ASP A 90 -1.26 17.90 7.31
N LEU A 91 -0.06 17.84 6.72
CA LEU A 91 0.44 18.89 5.84
C LEU A 91 -0.46 19.09 4.61
N ALA A 92 -0.90 17.99 3.97
CA ALA A 92 -1.78 18.05 2.82
C ALA A 92 -3.16 18.61 3.22
N LEU A 93 -3.72 18.24 4.36
CA LEU A 93 -4.95 18.82 4.88
C LEU A 93 -4.81 20.31 5.17
N ALA A 94 -3.65 20.78 5.65
CA ALA A 94 -3.41 22.20 5.89
C ALA A 94 -3.45 23.05 4.61
N VAL A 95 -3.10 22.48 3.45
CA VAL A 95 -2.98 23.23 2.18
C VAL A 95 -4.06 22.91 1.15
N ILE A 96 -4.65 21.71 1.17
CA ILE A 96 -5.70 21.31 0.22
C ILE A 96 -7.04 21.82 0.73
N PRO A 97 -7.70 22.77 0.03
CA PRO A 97 -9.02 23.24 0.41
C PRO A 97 -10.11 22.20 0.08
N ALA A 98 -11.22 22.25 0.82
CA ALA A 98 -12.40 21.44 0.50
C ALA A 98 -13.12 22.02 -0.73
N PRO A 99 -13.35 21.23 -1.79
CA PRO A 99 -14.10 21.69 -2.95
C PRO A 99 -15.58 21.89 -2.61
N ALA A 100 -16.16 23.00 -3.08
CA ALA A 100 -17.55 23.37 -2.78
C ALA A 100 -18.57 22.59 -3.63
N SER A 101 -18.27 22.34 -4.90
CA SER A 101 -19.21 21.71 -5.84
C SER A 101 -19.09 20.19 -5.83
N LEU A 102 -20.22 19.49 -5.99
CA LEU A 102 -20.25 18.03 -6.07
C LEU A 102 -19.36 17.46 -7.19
N PRO A 103 -19.33 18.03 -8.42
CA PRO A 103 -18.42 17.55 -9.46
C PRO A 103 -16.95 17.66 -9.07
N ALA A 104 -16.54 18.76 -8.41
CA ALA A 104 -15.16 18.94 -7.96
C ALA A 104 -14.80 17.94 -6.83
N ARG A 105 -15.73 17.68 -5.91
CA ARG A 105 -15.58 16.64 -4.87
C ARG A 105 -15.45 15.25 -5.48
N ALA A 106 -16.26 14.92 -6.49
CA ALA A 106 -16.20 13.65 -7.20
C ALA A 106 -14.88 13.48 -7.97
N ALA A 107 -14.43 14.52 -8.69
CA ALA A 107 -13.15 14.52 -9.39
C ALA A 107 -11.97 14.36 -8.42
N MET A 108 -11.99 15.07 -7.28
CA MET A 108 -10.99 14.95 -6.22
C MET A 108 -10.97 13.53 -5.64
N LEU A 109 -12.13 12.93 -5.36
CA LEU A 109 -12.23 11.55 -4.90
C LEU A 109 -11.60 10.58 -5.90
N VAL A 110 -11.97 10.65 -7.18
CA VAL A 110 -11.41 9.76 -8.22
C VAL A 110 -9.90 9.92 -8.32
N ALA A 111 -9.41 11.17 -8.35
CA ALA A 111 -7.98 11.46 -8.36
C ALA A 111 -7.27 10.90 -7.11
N ALA A 112 -7.91 10.99 -5.94
CA ALA A 112 -7.38 10.45 -4.70
C ALA A 112 -7.25 8.92 -4.75
N VAL A 113 -8.27 8.20 -5.20
CA VAL A 113 -8.21 6.73 -5.32
C VAL A 113 -7.13 6.29 -6.32
N VAL A 114 -7.00 6.99 -7.45
CA VAL A 114 -5.94 6.73 -8.45
C VAL A 114 -4.55 6.98 -7.85
N LEU A 115 -4.36 8.13 -7.19
CA LEU A 115 -3.10 8.47 -6.53
C LEU A 115 -2.76 7.46 -5.43
N ASN A 116 -3.75 7.02 -4.65
CA ASN A 116 -3.57 6.00 -3.62
C ASN A 116 -3.08 4.67 -4.21
N ALA A 117 -3.66 4.25 -5.34
CA ALA A 117 -3.23 3.03 -6.03
C ALA A 117 -1.77 3.13 -6.51
N VAL A 118 -1.41 4.24 -7.18
CA VAL A 118 -0.02 4.50 -7.63
C VAL A 118 0.93 4.50 -6.44
N SER A 119 0.60 5.24 -5.40
CA SER A 119 1.38 5.37 -4.16
C SER A 119 1.63 4.02 -3.51
N THR A 120 0.59 3.18 -3.44
CA THR A 120 0.66 1.81 -2.93
C THR A 120 1.64 0.94 -3.72
N VAL A 121 1.59 1.02 -5.05
CA VAL A 121 2.54 0.27 -5.90
C VAL A 121 3.97 0.74 -5.68
N LEU A 122 4.20 2.05 -5.54
CA LEU A 122 5.52 2.62 -5.33
C LEU A 122 6.10 2.23 -3.96
N TYR A 123 5.40 2.45 -2.84
CA TYR A 123 6.00 2.23 -1.53
C TYR A 123 6.20 0.73 -1.22
N ILE A 124 5.22 -0.12 -1.54
CA ILE A 124 5.38 -1.59 -1.41
C ILE A 124 6.46 -2.06 -2.38
N GLY A 125 6.43 -1.51 -3.60
CA GLY A 125 7.40 -1.75 -4.64
C GLY A 125 8.83 -1.39 -4.24
N ALA A 126 9.05 -0.42 -3.37
CA ALA A 126 10.40 -0.13 -2.87
C ALA A 126 11.03 -1.34 -2.16
N GLY A 127 10.22 -2.25 -1.61
CA GLY A 127 10.67 -3.49 -0.98
C GLY A 127 11.58 -3.27 0.24
N LEU A 128 11.36 -2.17 0.97
CA LEU A 128 12.10 -1.80 2.18
C LEU A 128 11.36 -2.16 3.48
N GLY A 129 10.24 -2.89 3.35
CA GLY A 129 9.37 -3.30 4.44
C GLY A 129 7.91 -2.94 4.14
N PRO A 130 6.95 -3.81 4.47
CA PRO A 130 5.52 -3.52 4.29
C PRO A 130 5.04 -2.46 5.30
N GLY A 131 3.90 -1.82 5.02
CA GLY A 131 3.22 -0.98 6.01
C GLY A 131 2.68 -1.82 7.19
N PRO A 132 2.39 -1.21 8.35
CA PRO A 132 1.83 -1.93 9.51
C PRO A 132 0.57 -2.75 9.18
N ARG A 133 -0.35 -2.16 8.42
CA ARG A 133 -1.57 -2.82 7.92
C ARG A 133 -1.24 -4.05 7.08
N ASP A 134 -0.31 -3.91 6.13
CA ASP A 134 0.04 -4.98 5.18
C ASP A 134 0.68 -6.16 5.89
N GLY A 135 1.64 -5.91 6.78
CA GLY A 135 2.27 -7.00 7.51
C GLY A 135 1.37 -7.59 8.61
N LEU A 136 0.34 -6.88 9.09
CA LEU A 136 -0.70 -7.48 9.92
C LEU A 136 -1.49 -8.52 9.12
N MET A 137 -1.92 -8.15 7.91
CA MET A 137 -2.62 -9.06 6.99
C MET A 137 -1.76 -10.29 6.69
N THR A 138 -0.51 -10.11 6.27
CA THR A 138 0.41 -11.22 5.97
C THR A 138 0.69 -12.09 7.20
N GLY A 139 0.94 -11.47 8.37
CA GLY A 139 1.19 -12.20 9.61
C GLY A 139 0.02 -13.06 10.03
N LEU A 140 -1.21 -12.55 9.94
CA LEU A 140 -2.42 -13.32 10.27
C LEU A 140 -2.65 -14.46 9.29
N VAL A 141 -2.42 -14.26 7.99
CA VAL A 141 -2.50 -15.34 6.99
C VAL A 141 -1.51 -16.47 7.32
N ILE A 142 -0.25 -16.12 7.58
CA ILE A 142 0.79 -17.12 7.92
C ILE A 142 0.43 -17.88 9.20
N ARG A 143 -0.11 -17.18 10.20
CA ARG A 143 -0.36 -17.76 11.52
C ARG A 143 -1.67 -18.56 11.61
N THR A 144 -2.68 -18.21 10.82
CA THR A 144 -4.00 -18.86 10.84
C THR A 144 -4.22 -19.85 9.70
N GLY A 145 -3.43 -19.78 8.63
CA GLY A 145 -3.64 -20.57 7.41
C GLY A 145 -4.85 -20.11 6.58
N GLY A 146 -5.53 -19.03 6.98
CA GLY A 146 -6.69 -18.49 6.27
C GLY A 146 -6.32 -17.86 4.93
N SER A 147 -7.30 -17.77 4.01
CA SER A 147 -7.05 -17.11 2.71
C SER A 147 -6.78 -15.62 2.87
N VAL A 148 -5.91 -15.06 2.01
CA VAL A 148 -5.60 -13.62 1.98
C VAL A 148 -6.88 -12.78 1.84
N ARG A 149 -7.83 -13.24 1.03
CA ARG A 149 -9.12 -12.55 0.84
C ARG A 149 -9.91 -12.48 2.14
N LEU A 150 -10.06 -13.60 2.84
CA LEU A 150 -10.83 -13.65 4.09
C LEU A 150 -10.22 -12.76 5.16
N VAL A 151 -8.91 -12.90 5.43
CA VAL A 151 -8.22 -12.11 6.46
C VAL A 151 -8.34 -10.61 6.16
N ARG A 152 -8.11 -10.21 4.90
CA ARG A 152 -8.26 -8.83 4.46
C ARG A 152 -9.68 -8.32 4.67
N THR A 153 -10.69 -9.05 4.22
CA THR A 153 -12.09 -8.66 4.35
C THR A 153 -12.50 -8.50 5.81
N VAL A 154 -12.14 -9.45 6.68
CA VAL A 154 -12.47 -9.35 8.12
C VAL A 154 -11.87 -8.10 8.72
N ILE A 155 -10.56 -7.87 8.52
CA ILE A 155 -9.88 -6.69 9.07
C ILE A 155 -10.50 -5.40 8.52
N GLU A 156 -10.68 -5.30 7.20
CA GLU A 156 -11.24 -4.11 6.56
C GLU A 156 -12.67 -3.82 7.03
N VAL A 157 -13.53 -4.84 7.14
CA VAL A 157 -14.90 -4.68 7.63
C VAL A 157 -14.90 -4.29 9.10
N THR A 158 -14.05 -4.89 9.94
CA THR A 158 -13.96 -4.54 11.36
C THR A 158 -13.52 -3.10 11.56
N VAL A 159 -12.43 -2.65 10.93
CA VAL A 159 -11.96 -1.26 11.10
C VAL A 159 -12.95 -0.26 10.51
N LEU A 160 -13.57 -0.58 9.38
CA LEU A 160 -14.63 0.24 8.79
C LEU A 160 -15.81 0.39 9.74
N ALA A 161 -16.29 -0.72 10.31
CA ALA A 161 -17.44 -0.73 11.21
C ALA A 161 -17.13 0.07 12.50
N VAL A 162 -15.98 -0.17 13.13
CA VAL A 162 -15.55 0.57 14.32
C VAL A 162 -15.40 2.05 13.98
N GLY A 163 -14.69 2.39 12.90
CA GLY A 163 -14.51 3.77 12.48
C GLY A 163 -15.82 4.50 12.21
N TRP A 164 -16.78 3.82 11.58
CA TRP A 164 -18.10 4.38 11.30
C TRP A 164 -18.89 4.63 12.59
N LEU A 165 -18.84 3.70 13.54
CA LEU A 165 -19.44 3.88 14.87
C LEU A 165 -18.81 5.04 15.65
N LEU A 166 -17.53 5.33 15.40
CA LEU A 166 -16.83 6.49 15.95
C LEU A 166 -17.13 7.82 15.21
N GLY A 167 -17.99 7.79 14.19
CA GLY A 167 -18.38 8.98 13.42
C GLY A 167 -17.56 9.22 12.15
N GLY A 168 -16.70 8.28 11.76
CA GLY A 168 -15.97 8.33 10.49
C GLY A 168 -16.90 8.32 9.27
N THR A 169 -16.48 8.95 8.18
CA THR A 169 -17.32 9.19 7.00
C THR A 169 -17.36 7.96 6.08
N VAL A 170 -18.49 7.27 6.08
CA VAL A 170 -18.81 6.22 5.09
C VAL A 170 -19.73 6.79 4.02
N GLY A 171 -19.43 6.53 2.75
CA GLY A 171 -20.25 7.03 1.65
C GLY A 171 -19.95 6.37 0.31
N VAL A 172 -20.39 7.01 -0.78
CA VAL A 172 -20.16 6.52 -2.15
C VAL A 172 -18.66 6.33 -2.44
N GLY A 173 -17.80 7.18 -1.89
CA GLY A 173 -16.35 7.07 -2.00
C GLY A 173 -15.78 5.81 -1.37
N THR A 174 -16.37 5.33 -0.27
CA THR A 174 -15.98 4.07 0.37
C THR A 174 -16.25 2.89 -0.55
N VAL A 175 -17.42 2.89 -1.22
CA VAL A 175 -17.79 1.86 -2.20
C VAL A 175 -16.86 1.91 -3.41
N VAL A 176 -16.66 3.11 -3.98
CA VAL A 176 -15.73 3.32 -5.10
C VAL A 176 -14.33 2.82 -4.76
N TYR A 177 -13.84 3.12 -3.55
CA TYR A 177 -12.54 2.64 -3.11
C TYR A 177 -12.51 1.11 -3.00
N ALA A 178 -13.48 0.50 -2.32
CA ALA A 178 -13.53 -0.94 -2.10
C ALA A 178 -13.47 -1.75 -3.39
N PHE A 179 -14.20 -1.32 -4.43
CA PHE A 179 -14.21 -1.99 -5.72
C PHE A 179 -13.09 -1.53 -6.67
N GLY A 180 -12.66 -0.27 -6.57
CA GLY A 180 -11.70 0.34 -7.49
C GLY A 180 -10.24 0.08 -7.15
N ILE A 181 -9.88 0.03 -5.86
CA ILE A 181 -8.47 -0.01 -5.44
C ILE A 181 -7.75 -1.27 -5.92
N GLY A 182 -8.40 -2.43 -5.88
CA GLY A 182 -7.82 -3.71 -6.30
C GLY A 182 -7.43 -3.73 -7.79
N PRO A 183 -8.37 -3.48 -8.71
CA PRO A 183 -8.09 -3.35 -10.13
C PRO A 183 -7.06 -2.27 -10.46
N LEU A 184 -7.13 -1.09 -9.82
CA LEU A 184 -6.18 0.00 -10.06
C LEU A 184 -4.75 -0.37 -9.64
N VAL A 185 -4.58 -0.96 -8.46
CA VAL A 185 -3.26 -1.47 -8.03
C VAL A 185 -2.75 -2.52 -9.02
N GLY A 186 -3.60 -3.47 -9.44
CA GLY A 186 -3.23 -4.48 -10.44
C GLY A 186 -2.80 -3.88 -11.79
N LEU A 187 -3.46 -2.80 -12.23
CA LEU A 187 -3.10 -2.04 -13.42
C LEU A 187 -1.74 -1.34 -13.24
N PHE A 188 -1.55 -0.61 -12.15
CA PHE A 188 -0.31 0.16 -11.92
C PHE A 188 0.90 -0.73 -11.66
N VAL A 189 0.74 -1.91 -11.08
CA VAL A 189 1.81 -2.93 -11.00
C VAL A 189 2.33 -3.30 -12.39
N ARG A 190 1.45 -3.32 -13.42
CA ARG A 190 1.83 -3.63 -14.81
C ARG A 190 2.43 -2.42 -15.55
N LEU A 191 1.94 -1.21 -15.27
CA LEU A 191 2.37 0.01 -15.94
C LEU A 191 3.71 0.56 -15.41
N ILE A 192 3.97 0.39 -14.11
CA ILE A 192 5.17 0.97 -13.49
C ILE A 192 6.41 0.11 -13.82
N PRO A 193 7.49 0.71 -14.34
CA PRO A 193 8.71 -0.01 -14.71
C PRO A 193 9.40 -0.73 -13.54
N ASP A 194 9.97 -1.90 -13.81
CA ASP A 194 10.71 -2.73 -12.83
C ASP A 194 11.91 -2.03 -12.20
N ARG A 195 12.48 -1.03 -12.87
CA ARG A 195 13.57 -0.21 -12.31
C ARG A 195 13.13 0.62 -11.09
N LEU A 196 11.83 0.91 -10.96
CA LEU A 196 11.27 1.69 -9.85
C LEU A 196 10.75 0.81 -8.71
N VAL A 197 10.35 -0.43 -9.01
CA VAL A 197 9.70 -1.36 -8.09
C VAL A 197 10.55 -2.63 -7.98
N ALA A 198 11.11 -2.90 -6.81
CA ALA A 198 11.76 -4.16 -6.49
C ALA A 198 10.78 -5.32 -6.71
N VAL A 199 11.15 -6.20 -7.64
CA VAL A 199 10.39 -7.37 -8.09
C VAL A 199 9.85 -8.23 -6.93
N SER A 200 10.50 -8.22 -5.76
CA SER A 200 10.09 -9.01 -4.59
C SER A 200 8.76 -8.57 -3.96
N GLY A 201 8.35 -7.30 -4.09
CA GLY A 201 7.12 -6.80 -3.45
C GLY A 201 5.82 -7.31 -4.08
N TRP A 202 5.87 -7.75 -5.35
CA TRP A 202 4.69 -8.10 -6.16
C TRP A 202 4.84 -9.44 -6.89
N ALA A 203 5.71 -10.33 -6.41
CA ALA A 203 6.11 -11.56 -7.11
C ALA A 203 4.94 -12.50 -7.51
N GLY A 204 3.78 -12.41 -6.84
CA GLY A 204 2.57 -13.18 -7.17
C GLY A 204 1.56 -12.51 -8.11
N VAL A 205 1.75 -11.24 -8.49
CA VAL A 205 0.78 -10.46 -9.30
C VAL A 205 1.21 -10.33 -10.76
N ARG A 206 2.50 -10.54 -11.05
CA ARG A 206 3.02 -10.49 -12.42
C ARG A 206 3.03 -11.89 -13.05
N PRO A 207 2.54 -12.05 -14.30
CA PRO A 207 2.79 -13.28 -15.04
C PRO A 207 4.29 -13.45 -15.25
N VAL A 208 4.81 -14.66 -14.99
CA VAL A 208 6.19 -15.02 -15.29
C VAL A 208 6.42 -14.77 -16.78
N ARG A 209 7.25 -13.79 -17.12
CA ARG A 209 7.76 -13.70 -18.50
C ARG A 209 8.75 -14.83 -18.65
N ILE A 210 8.31 -15.92 -19.29
CA ILE A 210 9.24 -16.89 -19.87
C ILE A 210 9.95 -16.12 -20.98
N THR A 211 11.15 -15.65 -20.72
CA THR A 211 12.04 -15.14 -21.77
C THR A 211 12.41 -16.34 -22.64
N ALA A 212 11.83 -16.41 -23.84
CA ALA A 212 12.28 -17.34 -24.87
C ALA A 212 13.64 -16.86 -25.39
N ASP A 213 14.71 -17.14 -24.64
CA ASP A 213 16.09 -16.97 -25.09
C ASP A 213 17.05 -17.90 -24.32
N ASP A 214 16.76 -19.20 -24.34
CA ASP A 214 17.69 -20.26 -23.92
C ASP A 214 17.60 -21.43 -24.92
N GLY A 215 17.70 -21.11 -26.21
CA GLY A 215 17.58 -22.04 -27.33
C GLY A 215 18.84 -22.24 -28.16
N LYS A 216 20.02 -21.90 -27.62
CA LYS A 216 21.32 -22.17 -28.26
C LYS A 216 22.37 -22.57 -27.24
N SER A 217 22.45 -23.88 -26.96
CA SER A 217 23.67 -24.49 -26.46
C SER A 217 24.05 -25.65 -27.39
N GLU A 218 25.24 -25.52 -27.96
CA GLU A 218 25.91 -26.41 -28.90
C GLU A 218 25.92 -27.88 -28.45
N GLN A 219 25.74 -28.78 -29.42
CA GLN A 219 26.04 -30.21 -29.27
C GLN A 219 27.55 -30.44 -29.32
N PRO A 220 28.17 -31.17 -28.35
CA PRO A 220 29.51 -31.67 -28.53
C PRO A 220 29.48 -33.01 -29.28
N THR A 221 30.18 -33.05 -30.42
CA THR A 221 30.48 -34.25 -31.20
C THR A 221 31.41 -35.17 -30.40
N HIS A 222 30.96 -36.37 -30.05
CA HIS A 222 31.82 -37.40 -29.47
C HIS A 222 32.64 -38.08 -30.58
N THR A 223 33.93 -37.76 -30.65
CA THR A 223 34.93 -38.55 -31.38
C THR A 223 35.53 -39.57 -30.41
N GLY A 224 35.23 -40.85 -30.60
CA GLY A 224 35.84 -41.94 -29.83
C GLY A 224 37.21 -42.33 -30.40
N ILE A 225 38.24 -42.35 -29.55
CA ILE A 225 39.53 -42.99 -29.82
C ILE A 225 40.05 -43.62 -28.51
N ALA A 226 40.25 -44.95 -28.56
CA ALA A 226 41.28 -45.77 -27.90
C ALA A 226 40.68 -47.20 -27.73
N GLY A 227 41.16 -48.29 -28.33
CA GLY A 227 42.48 -48.55 -28.91
C GLY A 227 43.40 -49.17 -27.85
N SER A 228 43.55 -50.50 -27.93
CA SER A 228 44.49 -51.43 -27.26
C SER A 228 44.42 -51.62 -25.75
#